data_AF-A0A6V7HQ51-F1
#
_entry.id   AF-A0A6V7HQ51-F1
#
_cell.length_a   1.000
_cell.length_b   1.000
_cell.length_c   1.000
_cell.angle_alpha   90.00
_cell.angle_beta   90.00
_cell.angle_gamma   90.00
#
_symmetry.space_group_name_H-M   'P 1'
#
loop_
_entity.id
_entity.type
_entity.pdbx_description
1 polymer ?
#
loop_
_entity_poly.entity_id
_entity_poly.type
_entity_poly.pdbx_seq_one_letter_code
_entity_poly.pdbx_strand_id
1 'polypeptide(L)' 'FGKFNLKIFAICAFTCINEGLALGNVGLIIPSAACDFEMSTLAKGRLAMMPIF' A
#
# COMPACT_ATOMS: atom_id res chain seq x y z
N PHE A 1 33.60 -2.03 8.43
CA PHE A 1 32.40 -1.22 8.73
C PHE A 1 31.26 -1.29 7.71
N GLY A 2 31.41 -1.89 6.51
CA GLY A 2 30.36 -1.86 5.47
C GLY A 2 29.15 -2.82 5.65
N LYS A 3 29.32 -3.98 6.28
CA LYS A 3 28.27 -5.01 6.39
C LYS A 3 27.05 -4.58 7.23
N PHE A 4 27.24 -3.70 8.21
CA PHE A 4 26.15 -3.19 9.05
C PHE A 4 25.27 -2.20 8.28
N ASN A 5 25.91 -1.28 7.53
CA ASN A 5 25.22 -0.32 6.67
C ASN A 5 24.43 -0.99 5.54
N LEU A 6 24.96 -2.06 4.96
CA LEU A 6 24.25 -2.84 3.93
C LEU A 6 22.98 -3.50 4.48
N LYS A 7 23.03 -4.01 5.73
CA LYS A 7 21.86 -4.59 6.40
C LYS A 7 20.78 -3.53 6.69
N ILE A 8 21.19 -2.36 7.18
CA ILE A 8 20.27 -1.25 7.41
C ILE A 8 19.62 -0.81 6.08
N PHE A 9 20.41 -0.67 5.02
CA PHE A 9 19.90 -0.33 3.70
C PHE A 9 18.92 -1.38 3.16
N ALA A 10 19.22 -2.67 3.34
CA ALA A 10 18.32 -3.75 2.94
C ALA A 10 16.99 -3.70 3.70
N ILE A 11 17.01 -3.41 5.00
CA ILE A 11 15.78 -3.27 5.81
C ILE A 11 14.97 -2.06 5.35
N CYS A 12 15.61 -0.90 5.14
CA CYS A 12 14.94 0.29 4.64
C CYS A 12 14.32 0.05 3.24
N ALA A 13 15.08 -0.54 2.32
CA ALA A 13 14.57 -0.88 0.99
C ALA A 13 13.39 -1.85 1.06
N PHE A 14 13.47 -2.86 1.94
CA PHE A 14 12.37 -3.80 2.16
C PHE A 14 11.12 -3.09 2.68
N THR A 15 11.24 -2.18 3.65
CA THR A 15 10.11 -1.37 4.14
C THR A 15 9.46 -0.57 3.01
N CYS A 16 10.25 0.13 2.19
CA CYS A 16 9.73 0.91 1.07
C CYS A 16 8.99 0.05 0.04
N ILE A 17 9.49 -1.15 -0.26
CA ILE A 17 8.83 -2.09 -1.18
C ILE A 17 7.49 -2.56 -0.60
N ASN A 18 7.44 -2.88 0.70
CA ASN A 18 6.20 -3.30 1.36
C ASN A 18 5.15 -2.19 1.34
N GLU A 19 5.55 -0.94 1.57
CA GLU A 19 4.65 0.21 1.53
C GLU A 19 4.09 0.44 0.11
N GLY A 20 4.95 0.37 -0.91
CA GLY A 20 4.52 0.46 -2.31
C GLY A 20 3.58 -0.68 -2.72
N LEU A 21 3.85 -1.90 -2.26
CA LEU A 21 2.97 -3.06 -2.50
C LEU A 21 1.62 -2.91 -1.80
N ALA A 22 1.59 -2.38 -0.57
CA ALA A 22 0.35 -2.13 0.15
C ALA A 22 -0.53 -1.09 -0.56
N LEU A 23 0.07 0.00 -1.05
CA LEU A 23 -0.64 1.01 -1.85
C LEU A 23 -1.18 0.43 -3.16
N GLY A 24 -0.37 -0.40 -3.85
CA GLY A 24 -0.80 -1.10 -5.08
C GLY A 24 -1.96 -2.06 -4.83
N ASN A 25 -1.92 -2.80 -3.72
CA ASN A 25 -3.01 -3.70 -3.32
C ASN A 25 -4.31 -2.94 -3.05
N VAL A 26 -4.25 -1.81 -2.33
CA VAL A 26 -5.43 -0.95 -2.15
C VAL A 26 -5.97 -0.49 -3.51
N GLY A 27 -5.10 -0.09 -4.44
CA GLY A 27 -5.49 0.27 -5.80
C GLY A 27 -6.21 -0.82 -6.60
N LEU A 28 -6.01 -2.11 -6.27
CA LEU A 28 -6.63 -3.28 -6.91
C LEU A 28 -7.86 -3.80 -6.15
N ILE A 29 -7.82 -3.77 -4.82
CA ILE A 29 -8.89 -4.28 -3.95
C ILE A 29 -10.10 -3.34 -3.98
N ILE A 30 -9.89 -2.01 -3.96
CA ILE A 30 -10.96 -1.01 -3.98
C ILE A 30 -11.86 -1.14 -5.22
N PRO A 31 -11.34 -1.21 -6.47
CA PRO A 31 -12.17 -1.39 -7.65
C PRO A 31 -12.79 -2.79 -7.74
N SER A 32 -12.14 -3.82 -7.21
CA SER A 32 -12.72 -5.18 -7.16
C SER A 32 -13.90 -5.26 -6.19
N ALA A 33 -13.73 -4.74 -4.97
CA ALA A 33 -14.79 -4.66 -3.97
C ALA A 33 -15.91 -3.69 -4.36
N ALA A 34 -15.61 -2.70 -5.20
CA ALA A 34 -16.59 -1.80 -5.79
C ALA A 34 -17.60 -2.49 -6.72
N CYS A 35 -17.16 -3.51 -7.46
CA CYS A 35 -18.02 -4.31 -8.33
C CYS A 35 -18.79 -5.36 -7.53
N ASP A 36 -18.22 -5.86 -6.43
CA ASP A 36 -18.81 -6.92 -5.60
C ASP A 36 -19.85 -6.39 -4.59
N PHE A 37 -19.61 -5.21 -4.01
CA PHE A 37 -20.42 -4.63 -2.93
C PHE A 37 -21.27 -3.41 -3.33
N GLU A 38 -21.37 -3.09 -4.63
CA GLU A 38 -22.06 -1.88 -5.13
C GLU A 38 -21.67 -0.60 -4.34
N MET A 39 -20.38 -0.44 -4.02
CA MET A 39 -19.93 0.68 -3.19
C MET A 39 -20.19 2.03 -3.86
N SER A 40 -20.66 3.00 -3.07
CA SER A 40 -20.76 4.41 -3.48
C SER A 40 -19.37 5.02 -3.71
N THR A 41 -19.27 5.97 -4.65
CA THR A 41 -18.02 6.66 -5.03
C THR A 41 -17.30 7.32 -3.86
N LEU A 42 -18.05 7.80 -2.86
CA LEU A 42 -17.50 8.42 -1.65
C LEU A 42 -16.80 7.38 -0.75
N ALA A 43 -17.37 6.18 -0.61
CA ALA A 43 -16.78 5.10 0.16
C ALA A 43 -15.48 4.58 -0.49
N LYS A 44 -15.45 4.47 -1.83
CA LYS A 44 -14.24 4.11 -2.59
C LYS A 44 -13.11 5.12 -2.37
N GLY A 45 -13.42 6.41 -2.46
CA GLY A 45 -12.45 7.49 -2.24
C GLY A 45 -11.89 7.50 -0.82
N ARG A 46 -12.73 7.25 0.19
CA ARG A 46 -12.31 7.14 1.60
C ARG A 46 -11.37 5.96 1.81
N LEU A 47 -11.73 4.78 1.32
CA LEU A 47 -10.92 3.57 1.47
C LEU A 47 -9.58 3.68 0.70
N ALA A 48 -9.57 4.34 -0.46
CA ALA A 48 -8.35 4.59 -1.23
C ALA A 48 -7.39 5.59 -0.55
N MET A 49 -7.91 6.47 0.31
CA MET A 49 -7.14 7.45 1.08
C MET A 49 -6.79 6.98 2.51
N MET A 50 -7.27 5.82 2.96
CA MET A 50 -6.86 5.26 4.26
C MET A 50 -5.35 5.01 4.42
N PRO A 51 -4.60 4.52 3.42
CA PRO A 51 -3.17 4.25 3.60
C PRO A 51 -2.30 5.53 3.66
N ILE A 52 -2.88 6.72 3.44
CA ILE A 52 -2.20 8.01 3.50
C ILE A 52 -2.59 8.85 4.73
N PHE A 53 -3.50 8.37 5.59
CA PHE A 53 -3.97 9.06 6.80
C PHE A 53 -3.69 8.21 8.05
#